data_AF-A0AAU9NQ93-F1
#
_entry.id   AF-A0AAU9NQ93-F1
#
_cell.length_a   1.000
_cell.length_b   1.000
_cell.length_c   1.000
_cell.angle_alpha   90.00
_cell.angle_beta   90.00
_cell.angle_gamma   90.00
#
_symmetry.space_group_name_H-M   'P 1'
#
loop_
_entity.id
_entity.type
_entity.pdbx_description
1 polymer ?
#
loop_
_entity_poly.entity_id
_entity_poly.type
_entity_poly.pdbx_seq_one_letter_code
_entity_poly.pdbx_strand_id
1 'polypeptide(L)'
;MEDDEAESSYTATRRGNKKKYEFKMPVHNGIPDSSKGPNTINILNIDCIQDLKLRERVVEKWVTEISLILQTNPDEFEKAKNVLLLLEHKTDGIVQKFLRNNNWNEDLHGDLFDNLINVIYTTFLGLDYISNKRLYH
;
A
#
# COMPACT_ATOMS: atom_id res chain seq x y z
N MET A 1 -31.42 -68.53 45.31
CA MET A 1 -31.27 -69.03 43.94
C MET A 1 -31.56 -67.88 43.03
N GLU A 2 -30.65 -67.40 42.23
CA GLU A 2 -29.24 -67.69 41.99
C GLU A 2 -28.76 -66.47 41.23
N ASP A 3 -27.55 -66.05 41.57
CA ASP A 3 -26.84 -64.96 40.92
C ASP A 3 -26.69 -65.27 39.43
N ASP A 4 -26.70 -64.24 38.57
CA ASP A 4 -25.80 -64.21 37.43
C ASP A 4 -25.62 -62.78 36.92
N GLU A 5 -24.36 -62.49 36.64
CA GLU A 5 -23.76 -61.18 36.51
C GLU A 5 -23.93 -60.53 35.13
N ALA A 6 -23.65 -59.24 35.15
CA ALA A 6 -23.49 -58.26 34.09
C ALA A 6 -23.06 -58.74 32.68
N GLU A 7 -23.59 -58.05 31.66
CA GLU A 7 -22.66 -57.42 30.70
C GLU A 7 -23.20 -56.11 30.11
N SER A 8 -22.31 -55.11 30.11
CA SER A 8 -22.52 -53.73 29.70
C SER A 8 -22.36 -53.60 28.19
N SER A 9 -23.25 -52.85 27.52
CA SER A 9 -22.94 -52.28 26.21
C SER A 9 -23.60 -50.93 26.03
N TYR A 10 -22.85 -49.90 26.41
CA TYR A 10 -23.13 -48.52 26.04
C TYR A 10 -22.96 -48.35 24.53
N THR A 11 -24.04 -48.06 23.80
CA THR A 11 -23.90 -47.31 22.53
C THR A 11 -25.05 -46.32 22.35
N ALA A 12 -24.85 -45.13 22.92
CA ALA A 12 -25.53 -43.93 22.47
C ALA A 12 -25.05 -43.57 21.05
N THR A 13 -25.96 -43.48 20.08
CA THR A 13 -25.68 -42.81 18.80
C THR A 13 -26.56 -41.57 18.65
N ARG A 14 -26.16 -40.50 19.35
CA ARG A 14 -26.56 -39.13 18.99
C ARG A 14 -25.87 -38.76 17.68
N ARG A 15 -26.57 -38.87 16.54
CA ARG A 15 -26.17 -38.20 15.29
C ARG A 15 -26.47 -36.70 15.42
N GLY A 16 -25.60 -36.01 16.17
CA GLY A 16 -25.51 -34.56 16.13
C GLY A 16 -24.90 -34.14 14.80
N ASN A 17 -25.70 -33.47 13.98
CA ASN A 17 -25.33 -32.93 12.69
C ASN A 17 -24.25 -31.85 12.91
N LYS A 18 -22.95 -32.23 12.87
CA LYS A 18 -21.85 -31.26 12.88
C LYS A 18 -21.90 -30.53 11.54
N LYS A 19 -22.47 -29.32 11.53
CA LYS A 19 -22.27 -28.37 10.42
C LYS A 19 -20.76 -28.17 10.30
N LYS A 20 -20.15 -28.77 9.28
CA LYS A 20 -18.78 -28.44 8.88
C LYS A 20 -18.79 -26.96 8.54
N TYR A 21 -18.13 -26.14 9.35
CA TYR A 21 -17.72 -24.82 8.89
C TYR A 21 -16.74 -25.06 7.74
N GLU A 22 -17.25 -25.00 6.51
CA GLU A 22 -16.39 -24.93 5.33
C GLU A 22 -15.71 -23.58 5.37
N PHE A 23 -14.41 -23.60 5.67
CA PHE A 23 -13.54 -22.45 5.46
C PHE A 23 -13.60 -22.11 3.96
N LYS A 24 -14.24 -20.98 3.64
CA LYS A 24 -14.19 -20.42 2.29
C LYS A 24 -12.97 -19.52 2.23
N MET A 25 -12.08 -19.78 1.27
CA MET A 25 -10.99 -18.87 0.99
C MET A 25 -11.55 -17.46 0.70
N PRO A 26 -10.93 -16.40 1.22
CA PRO A 26 -11.30 -15.03 0.86
C PRO A 26 -11.33 -14.88 -0.66
N VAL A 27 -12.36 -14.22 -1.17
CA VAL A 27 -12.47 -13.92 -2.59
C VAL A 27 -11.31 -12.99 -2.94
N HIS A 28 -10.39 -13.48 -3.78
CA HIS A 28 -9.35 -12.64 -4.36
C HIS A 28 -10.01 -11.77 -5.42
N ASN A 29 -10.45 -10.57 -5.03
CA ASN A 29 -10.76 -9.54 -6.01
C ASN A 29 -9.46 -9.30 -6.79
N GLY A 30 -9.50 -9.52 -8.11
CA GLY A 30 -8.31 -9.44 -8.97
C GLY A 30 -7.69 -8.05 -9.00
N ILE A 31 -6.49 -7.96 -9.59
CA ILE A 31 -5.83 -6.68 -9.85
C ILE A 31 -6.72 -5.84 -10.76
N PRO A 32 -6.85 -4.55 -10.51
CA PRO A 32 -7.97 -3.84 -11.10
C PRO A 32 -7.68 -3.38 -12.53
N ASP A 33 -8.66 -3.69 -13.38
CA ASP A 33 -8.69 -3.45 -14.82
C ASP A 33 -8.71 -1.95 -15.14
N SER A 34 -7.71 -1.44 -15.84
CA SER A 34 -7.55 -0.02 -16.18
C SER A 34 -8.59 0.52 -17.18
N SER A 35 -9.49 -0.33 -17.69
CA SER A 35 -10.66 0.08 -18.49
C SER A 35 -11.89 0.42 -17.65
N LYS A 36 -11.84 0.19 -16.33
CA LYS A 36 -12.86 0.56 -15.34
C LYS A 36 -12.17 1.45 -14.29
N GLY A 37 -12.74 2.61 -13.96
CA GLY A 37 -12.07 3.64 -13.14
C GLY A 37 -11.47 3.18 -11.80
N PRO A 38 -10.73 4.10 -11.15
CA PRO A 38 -9.34 3.95 -10.75
C PRO A 38 -9.18 2.91 -9.64
N ASN A 39 -8.63 1.76 -9.98
CA ASN A 39 -8.15 0.81 -8.98
C ASN A 39 -6.73 0.30 -9.33
N THR A 40 -6.02 0.93 -10.26
CA THR A 40 -4.58 0.79 -10.30
C THR A 40 -4.02 1.54 -9.10
N ILE A 41 -3.38 0.82 -8.18
CA ILE A 41 -2.37 1.40 -7.30
C ILE A 41 -1.43 2.19 -8.22
N ASN A 42 -1.49 3.53 -8.21
CA ASN A 42 -0.72 4.31 -9.17
C ASN A 42 0.76 4.17 -8.81
N ILE A 43 1.50 3.49 -9.67
CA ILE A 43 2.95 3.54 -9.64
C ILE A 43 3.37 4.81 -10.39
N LEU A 44 4.11 5.69 -9.73
CA LEU A 44 4.67 6.86 -10.39
C LEU A 44 5.79 6.45 -11.34
N ASN A 45 5.58 6.64 -12.65
CA ASN A 45 6.60 6.50 -13.67
C ASN A 45 6.53 7.70 -14.63
N ILE A 46 7.67 8.40 -14.80
CA ILE A 46 7.78 9.63 -15.58
C ILE A 46 8.85 9.58 -16.68
N ASP A 47 9.51 8.43 -16.88
CA ASP A 47 10.73 8.29 -17.70
C ASP A 47 10.53 8.71 -19.17
N CYS A 48 9.30 8.64 -19.68
CA CYS A 48 8.98 8.97 -21.08
C CYS A 48 7.93 10.08 -21.22
N ILE A 49 7.57 10.79 -20.15
CA ILE A 49 6.60 11.88 -20.21
C ILE A 49 7.33 13.17 -20.58
N GLN A 50 7.25 13.59 -21.85
CA GLN A 50 7.90 14.82 -22.33
C GLN A 50 7.11 16.09 -22.00
N ASP A 51 5.77 16.00 -21.93
CA ASP A 51 4.92 17.13 -21.55
C ASP A 51 5.03 17.39 -20.05
N LEU A 52 5.59 18.55 -19.70
CA LEU A 52 5.78 18.98 -18.31
C LEU A 52 4.46 19.08 -17.54
N LYS A 53 3.38 19.57 -18.15
CA LYS A 53 2.06 19.69 -17.49
C LYS A 53 1.44 18.32 -17.24
N LEU A 54 1.64 17.40 -18.16
CA LEU A 54 1.20 16.01 -17.98
C LEU A 54 2.00 15.35 -16.85
N ARG A 55 3.32 15.57 -16.81
CA ARG A 55 4.21 15.05 -15.77
C ARG A 55 3.82 15.57 -14.39
N GLU A 56 3.58 16.88 -14.27
CA GLU A 56 3.10 17.54 -13.05
C GLU A 56 1.79 16.90 -12.56
N ARG A 57 0.77 16.80 -13.44
CA ARG A 57 -0.51 16.17 -13.09
C ARG A 57 -0.38 14.73 -12.61
N VAL A 58 0.53 13.95 -13.20
CA VAL A 58 0.77 12.56 -12.80
C VAL A 58 1.41 12.51 -11.42
N VAL A 59 2.38 13.39 -11.14
CA VAL A 59 3.00 13.54 -9.81
C VAL A 59 1.96 13.97 -8.78
N GLU A 60 1.12 14.98 -9.05
CA GLU A 60 0.07 15.45 -8.13
C GLU A 60 -0.93 14.34 -7.75
N LYS A 61 -1.39 13.58 -8.75
CA LYS A 61 -2.29 12.45 -8.51
C LYS A 61 -1.65 11.40 -7.61
N TRP A 62 -0.39 11.09 -7.87
CA TRP A 62 0.37 10.15 -7.05
C TRP A 62 0.56 10.67 -5.61
N VAL A 63 0.94 11.94 -5.43
CA VAL A 63 1.06 12.56 -4.11
C VAL A 63 -0.24 12.47 -3.32
N THR A 64 -1.38 12.77 -3.98
CA THR A 64 -2.70 12.68 -3.35
C THR A 64 -3.01 11.25 -2.89
N GLU A 65 -2.68 10.26 -3.71
CA GLU A 65 -2.89 8.84 -3.36
C GLU A 65 -2.02 8.42 -2.17
N ILE A 66 -0.73 8.78 -2.16
CA ILE A 66 0.15 8.45 -1.03
C ILE A 66 -0.31 9.16 0.24
N SER A 67 -0.65 10.45 0.15
CA SER A 67 -1.16 11.22 1.29
C SER A 67 -2.39 10.56 1.91
N LEU A 68 -3.32 10.06 1.08
CA LEU A 68 -4.48 9.33 1.55
C LEU A 68 -4.07 8.03 2.27
N ILE A 69 -3.16 7.23 1.69
CA ILE A 69 -2.70 5.97 2.31
C ILE A 69 -2.08 6.22 3.70
N LEU A 70 -1.24 7.26 3.82
CA LEU A 70 -0.60 7.63 5.07
C LEU A 70 -1.62 8.07 6.12
N GLN A 71 -2.59 8.91 5.72
CA GLN A 71 -3.63 9.43 6.62
C GLN A 71 -4.63 8.36 7.06
N THR A 72 -4.94 7.36 6.22
CA THR A 72 -5.88 6.30 6.57
C THR A 72 -5.25 5.19 7.41
N ASN A 73 -3.92 5.10 7.47
CA ASN A 73 -3.19 4.05 8.20
C ASN A 73 -2.04 4.65 9.04
N PRO A 74 -2.31 5.62 9.94
CA PRO A 74 -1.27 6.38 10.63
C PRO A 74 -0.33 5.47 11.45
N ASP A 75 -0.87 4.43 12.08
CA ASP A 75 -0.09 3.50 12.92
C ASP A 75 0.91 2.66 12.11
N GLU A 76 0.57 2.34 10.84
CA GLU A 76 1.47 1.57 9.96
C GLU A 76 2.61 2.43 9.41
N PHE A 77 2.41 3.75 9.34
CA PHE A 77 3.34 4.70 8.74
C PHE A 77 3.94 5.70 9.74
N GLU A 78 3.84 5.42 11.04
CA GLU A 78 4.46 6.23 12.08
C GLU A 78 5.98 6.35 11.85
N LYS A 79 6.62 5.27 11.39
CA LYS A 79 8.06 5.21 11.12
C LYS A 79 8.40 5.68 9.71
N ALA A 80 9.38 6.59 9.61
CA ALA A 80 9.98 7.04 8.37
C ALA A 80 10.33 5.91 7.40
N LYS A 81 10.91 4.82 7.91
CA LYS A 81 11.25 3.63 7.12
C LYS A 81 10.05 3.01 6.40
N ASN A 82 8.89 2.98 7.04
CA ASN A 82 7.68 2.41 6.44
C ASN A 82 7.15 3.34 5.33
N VAL A 83 7.26 4.66 5.51
CA VAL A 83 6.96 5.66 4.48
C VAL A 83 7.89 5.50 3.28
N LEU A 84 9.21 5.40 3.50
CA LEU A 84 10.19 5.19 2.42
C LEU A 84 9.90 3.92 1.64
N LEU A 85 9.62 2.81 2.35
CA LEU A 85 9.28 1.53 1.73
C LEU A 85 8.02 1.66 0.86
N LEU A 86 6.98 2.34 1.34
CA LEU A 86 5.78 2.62 0.56
C LEU A 86 6.12 3.40 -0.72
N LEU A 87 6.89 4.48 -0.60
CA LEU A 87 7.27 5.33 -1.73
C LEU A 87 8.10 4.57 -2.76
N GLU A 88 9.05 3.75 -2.33
CA GLU A 88 9.82 2.88 -3.23
C GLU A 88 8.93 1.88 -3.97
N HIS A 89 7.95 1.28 -3.30
CA HIS A 89 7.02 0.34 -3.93
C HIS A 89 6.01 1.01 -4.85
N LYS A 90 5.72 2.28 -4.63
CA LYS A 90 4.75 3.08 -5.39
C LYS A 90 5.42 3.95 -6.46
N THR A 91 6.70 3.74 -6.74
CA THR A 91 7.44 4.44 -7.80
C THR A 91 8.18 3.43 -8.68
N ASP A 92 8.49 3.84 -9.90
CA ASP A 92 9.28 3.05 -10.86
C ASP A 92 10.23 3.98 -11.64
N GLY A 93 11.14 3.40 -12.42
CA GLY A 93 12.03 4.11 -13.33
C GLY A 93 13.02 5.02 -12.59
N ILE A 94 13.20 6.24 -13.12
CA ILE A 94 14.16 7.21 -12.59
C ILE A 94 13.83 7.67 -11.17
N VAL A 95 12.53 7.75 -10.83
CA VAL A 95 12.10 8.20 -9.50
C VAL A 95 12.42 7.14 -8.46
N GLN A 96 12.13 5.87 -8.74
CA GLN A 96 12.48 4.79 -7.81
C GLN A 96 13.98 4.68 -7.61
N LYS A 97 14.77 4.79 -8.68
CA LYS A 97 16.25 4.82 -8.59
C LYS A 97 16.73 6.01 -7.75
N PHE A 98 16.11 7.17 -7.91
CA PHE A 98 16.41 8.34 -7.11
C PHE A 98 16.10 8.11 -5.63
N LEU A 99 14.93 7.55 -5.30
CA LEU A 99 14.57 7.25 -3.91
C LEU A 99 15.55 6.29 -3.26
N ARG A 100 15.96 5.22 -3.97
CA ARG A 100 16.89 4.21 -3.44
C ARG A 100 18.33 4.69 -3.26
N ASN A 101 18.78 5.57 -4.14
CA ASN A 101 20.19 6.01 -4.15
C ASN A 101 20.45 7.19 -3.21
N ASN A 102 19.40 7.85 -2.71
CA ASN A 102 19.53 8.92 -1.73
C ASN A 102 19.50 8.37 -0.31
N ASN A 103 20.32 8.97 0.56
CA ASN A 103 20.34 8.62 1.97
C ASN A 103 19.32 9.50 2.70
N TRP A 104 18.20 8.90 3.11
CA TRP A 104 17.13 9.59 3.81
C TRP A 104 17.35 9.49 5.31
N ASN A 105 17.17 10.61 6.01
CA ASN A 105 17.24 10.58 7.47
C ASN A 105 15.96 9.92 8.02
N GLU A 106 16.08 8.67 8.45
CA GLU A 106 14.98 7.89 9.04
C GLU A 106 14.53 8.43 10.40
N ASP A 107 15.29 9.34 11.03
CA ASP A 107 14.92 9.96 12.31
C ASP A 107 13.98 11.18 12.14
N LEU A 108 13.79 11.68 10.91
CA LEU A 108 12.84 12.75 10.60
C LEU A 108 11.41 12.20 10.55
N HIS A 109 10.83 11.96 11.72
CA HIS A 109 9.41 11.63 11.83
C HIS A 109 8.53 12.83 11.43
N GLY A 110 7.42 12.57 10.73
CA GLY A 110 6.42 13.57 10.33
C GLY A 110 6.75 14.34 9.04
N ASP A 111 7.95 14.88 8.92
CA ASP A 111 8.31 15.78 7.80
C ASP A 111 8.93 15.07 6.59
N LEU A 112 9.18 13.76 6.68
CA LEU A 112 9.87 13.03 5.61
C LEU A 112 9.09 13.01 4.29
N PHE A 113 7.77 12.81 4.36
CA PHE A 113 6.94 12.77 3.16
C PHE A 113 6.96 14.11 2.42
N ASP A 114 6.74 15.22 3.12
CA ASP A 114 6.73 16.56 2.51
C ASP A 114 8.10 16.93 1.93
N ASN A 115 9.19 16.59 2.63
CA ASN A 115 10.55 16.76 2.12
C ASN A 115 10.80 15.95 0.85
N LEU A 116 10.33 14.70 0.81
CA LEU A 116 10.43 13.85 -0.37
C LEU A 116 9.66 14.41 -1.56
N ILE A 117 8.44 14.90 -1.33
CA ILE A 117 7.65 15.52 -2.37
C ILE A 117 8.36 16.76 -2.91
N ASN A 118 8.84 17.66 -2.06
CA ASN A 118 9.60 18.83 -2.47
C ASN A 118 10.78 18.47 -3.38
N VAL A 119 11.53 17.44 -3.01
CA VAL A 119 12.68 16.98 -3.77
C VAL A 119 12.26 16.37 -5.12
N ILE A 120 11.17 15.61 -5.17
CA ILE A 120 10.62 15.07 -6.44
C ILE A 120 10.20 16.20 -7.37
N TYR A 121 9.46 17.20 -6.87
CA TYR A 121 9.06 18.37 -7.66
C TYR A 121 10.27 19.16 -8.17
N THR A 122 11.25 19.40 -7.30
CA THR A 122 12.45 20.16 -7.67
C THR A 122 13.26 19.42 -8.72
N THR A 123 13.50 18.12 -8.53
CA THR A 123 14.39 17.32 -9.37
C THR A 123 13.78 16.98 -10.72
N PHE A 124 12.47 16.66 -10.76
CA PHE A 124 11.83 16.13 -11.96
C PHE A 124 10.91 17.10 -12.70
N LEU A 125 10.47 18.17 -12.03
CA LEU A 125 9.64 19.23 -12.60
C LEU A 125 10.33 20.60 -12.62
N GLY A 126 11.43 20.78 -11.89
CA GLY A 126 12.09 22.08 -11.75
C GLY A 126 11.23 23.10 -10.99
N LEU A 127 10.34 22.61 -10.11
CA LEU A 127 9.39 23.42 -9.35
C LEU A 127 9.73 23.37 -7.87
N ASP A 128 9.66 24.53 -7.20
CA ASP A 128 9.55 24.58 -5.75
C ASP A 128 8.08 24.32 -5.39
N TYR A 129 7.80 23.17 -4.78
CA TYR A 129 6.44 22.76 -4.41
C TYR A 129 5.82 23.64 -3.31
N ILE A 130 6.62 24.24 -2.41
CA ILE A 130 6.12 25.11 -1.34
C ILE A 130 5.73 26.49 -1.91
N SER A 131 6.56 27.05 -2.80
CA SER A 131 6.32 28.39 -3.35
C SER A 131 5.64 28.42 -4.71
N ASN A 132 5.42 27.24 -5.32
CA ASN A 132 4.93 27.04 -6.67
C ASN A 132 5.67 27.89 -7.73
N LYS A 133 6.97 28.13 -7.50
CA LYS A 133 7.85 28.88 -8.41
C LYS A 133 8.68 27.94 -9.26
N ARG A 134 8.82 28.25 -10.54
CA ARG A 134 9.79 27.60 -11.44
C ARG A 134 11.20 28.04 -11.06
N LEU A 135 12.08 27.06 -10.85
CA LEU A 135 13.46 27.29 -10.45
C LEU A 135 14.42 27.43 -11.66
N TYR A 136 14.01 26.96 -12.84
CA TYR A 136 14.83 27.06 -14.05
C TYR A 136 14.02 27.61 -15.24
N HIS A 137 14.63 28.56 -15.96
CA HIS A 137 14.11 29.28 -17.12
C HIS A 137 14.75 28.76 -18.40
#